data_AF-A0A9J6CK07-F1
#
_entry.id   AF-A0A9J6CK07-F1
#
_cell.length_a   1.000
_cell.length_b   1.000
_cell.length_c   1.000
_cell.angle_alpha   90.00
_cell.angle_beta   90.00
_cell.angle_gamma   90.00
#
_symmetry.space_group_name_H-M   'P 1'
#
loop_
_entity.id
_entity.type
_entity.pdbx_description
1 polymer ?
#
loop_
_entity_poly.entity_id
_entity_poly.type
_entity_poly.pdbx_seq_one_letter_code
_entity_poly.pdbx_strand_id
1 'polypeptide(L)'
;MKSFLIVILVMVIYVTASNAFVDKTVKSFQAERTCGYNEICKEEFHKIFRCKCPSYLYCRSQGKYYNAVCSITDSGYIWSQERAFELTRSKK
;
A
#
# COMPACT_ATOMS: atom_id res chain seq x y z
N MET A 1 26.73 0.56 -28.01
CA MET A 1 26.56 1.74 -27.13
C MET A 1 25.12 2.26 -27.06
N LYS A 2 24.41 2.41 -28.19
CA LYS A 2 23.00 2.90 -28.20
C LYS A 2 22.01 2.00 -27.44
N SER A 3 22.11 0.68 -27.55
CA SER A 3 21.24 -0.24 -26.79
C SER A 3 21.43 -0.17 -25.28
N PHE A 4 22.67 0.03 -24.81
CA PHE A 4 22.93 0.22 -23.38
C PHE A 4 22.29 1.51 -22.86
N LEU A 5 22.36 2.59 -23.62
CA LEU A 5 21.66 3.84 -23.32
C LEU A 5 20.13 3.67 -23.25
N ILE A 6 19.54 2.89 -24.15
CA ILE A 6 18.10 2.60 -24.14
C ILE A 6 17.71 1.78 -22.91
N VAL A 7 18.49 0.75 -22.56
CA VAL A 7 18.25 -0.06 -21.35
C VAL A 7 18.36 0.79 -20.09
N ILE A 8 19.39 1.64 -19.99
CA ILE A 8 19.55 2.57 -18.87
C ILE A 8 18.37 3.55 -18.80
N LEU A 9 17.92 4.10 -19.93
CA LEU A 9 16.74 4.97 -19.99
C LEU A 9 15.48 4.25 -19.50
N VAL A 10 15.22 3.04 -19.96
CA VAL A 10 14.03 2.25 -19.55
C VAL A 10 14.07 1.96 -18.04
N MET A 11 15.24 1.59 -17.51
CA MET A 11 15.42 1.33 -16.08
C MET A 11 15.23 2.60 -15.23
N VAL A 12 15.78 3.74 -15.67
CA VAL A 12 15.60 5.03 -14.99
C VAL A 12 14.13 5.45 -15.00
N ILE A 13 13.44 5.32 -16.13
CA ILE A 13 12.00 5.62 -16.24
C ILE A 13 11.19 4.74 -15.28
N TYR A 14 11.47 3.43 -15.24
CA TYR A 14 10.81 2.49 -14.32
C TYR A 14 11.01 2.88 -12.85
N VAL A 15 12.23 3.25 -12.47
CA VAL A 15 12.56 3.65 -11.09
C VAL A 15 11.91 4.99 -10.72
N THR A 16 11.80 5.94 -11.66
CA THR A 16 11.17 7.26 -11.39
C THR A 16 9.63 7.21 -11.37
N ALA A 17 9.01 6.11 -11.78
CA ALA A 17 7.55 5.98 -11.86
C ALA A 17 6.88 5.62 -10.52
N SER A 18 7.64 5.27 -9.47
CA SER A 18 7.10 4.97 -8.14
C SER A 18 6.77 6.25 -7.35
N ASN A 19 5.84 7.06 -7.87
CA ASN A 19 5.29 8.24 -7.19
C ASN A 19 4.18 7.83 -6.21
N ALA A 20 4.53 7.11 -5.15
CA ALA A 20 3.58 6.73 -4.12
C ALA A 20 3.23 7.94 -3.25
N PHE A 21 1.95 8.33 -3.18
CA PHE A 21 1.48 9.27 -2.18
C PHE A 21 1.04 8.51 -0.94
N VAL A 22 1.69 8.76 0.20
CA VAL A 22 1.39 8.04 1.45
C VAL A 22 0.51 8.89 2.36
N ASP A 23 -0.72 8.43 2.62
CA ASP A 23 -1.64 9.04 3.57
C ASP A 23 -1.58 8.33 4.94
N LYS A 24 -1.38 9.10 6.01
CA LYS A 24 -1.26 8.63 7.40
C LYS A 24 -2.39 9.14 8.30
N THR A 25 -3.44 9.73 7.72
CA THR A 25 -4.52 10.40 8.45
C THR A 25 -5.49 9.42 9.11
N VAL A 26 -5.52 8.17 8.64
CA VAL A 26 -6.35 7.09 9.19
C VAL A 26 -5.48 6.17 10.03
N LYS A 27 -5.88 5.95 11.30
CA LYS A 27 -5.12 5.13 12.26
C LYS A 27 -5.96 4.08 12.98
N SER A 28 -7.28 4.09 12.80
CA SER A 28 -8.20 3.18 13.46
C SER A 28 -8.66 2.05 12.53
N PHE A 29 -9.03 0.93 13.13
CA PHE A 29 -9.55 -0.25 12.44
C PHE A 29 -10.94 -0.58 12.97
N GLN A 30 -11.85 -0.95 12.07
CA GLN A 30 -13.18 -1.46 12.39
C GLN A 30 -13.10 -2.86 13.00
N ALA A 31 -12.19 -3.69 12.50
CA ALA A 31 -11.93 -5.04 13.00
C ALA A 31 -10.45 -5.37 12.91
N GLU A 32 -9.93 -6.08 13.91
CA GLU A 32 -8.53 -6.53 13.97
C GLU A 32 -8.31 -7.83 13.17
N ARG A 33 -8.90 -7.91 11.98
CA ARG A 33 -8.73 -9.04 11.06
C ARG A 33 -7.72 -8.69 9.97
N THR A 34 -7.11 -9.72 9.39
CA THR A 34 -6.25 -9.57 8.21
C THR A 34 -7.11 -9.57 6.95
N CYS A 35 -6.87 -8.66 6.01
CA CYS A 35 -7.54 -8.64 4.71
C CYS A 35 -6.95 -9.71 3.77
N GLY A 36 -7.77 -10.22 2.85
CA GLY A 36 -7.32 -10.98 1.70
C GLY A 36 -6.67 -10.10 0.62
N TYR A 37 -6.12 -10.75 -0.41
CA TYR A 37 -5.61 -10.06 -1.59
C TYR A 37 -6.77 -9.38 -2.34
N ASN A 38 -6.56 -8.13 -2.77
CA ASN A 38 -7.56 -7.27 -3.42
C ASN A 38 -8.84 -7.00 -2.62
N GLU A 39 -8.88 -7.37 -1.34
CA GLU A 39 -10.00 -7.03 -0.47
C GLU A 39 -9.95 -5.55 -0.09
N ILE A 40 -11.12 -4.92 0.06
CA ILE A 40 -11.26 -3.51 0.47
C ILE A 40 -10.77 -3.34 1.91
N CYS A 41 -9.62 -2.67 2.06
CA CYS A 41 -9.04 -2.29 3.35
C CYS A 41 -9.55 -0.93 3.86
N LYS A 42 -10.03 -0.06 2.97
CA LYS A 42 -10.64 1.24 3.31
C LYS A 42 -11.71 1.62 2.28
N GLU A 43 -12.87 2.05 2.75
CA GLU A 43 -13.93 2.57 1.89
C GLU A 43 -13.70 4.05 1.55
N GLU A 44 -14.26 4.50 0.43
CA GLU A 44 -14.31 5.91 0.06
C GLU A 44 -14.89 6.76 1.20
N PHE A 45 -14.31 7.94 1.43
CA PHE A 45 -14.70 8.90 2.49
C PHE A 45 -14.60 8.43 3.96
N HIS A 46 -14.44 7.13 4.22
CA HIS A 46 -14.28 6.61 5.57
C HIS A 46 -12.92 6.99 6.17
N LYS A 47 -12.89 7.26 7.47
CA LYS A 47 -11.67 7.57 8.24
C LYS A 47 -11.21 6.41 9.13
N ILE A 48 -11.63 5.19 8.79
CA ILE A 48 -11.30 3.94 9.50
C ILE A 48 -10.96 2.85 8.48
N PHE A 49 -10.04 1.96 8.81
CA PHE A 49 -9.75 0.77 8.02
C PHE A 49 -10.74 -0.35 8.34
N ARG A 50 -11.09 -1.20 7.37
CA ARG A 50 -11.94 -2.38 7.61
C ARG A 50 -11.16 -3.55 8.19
N CYS A 51 -9.89 -3.68 7.79
CA CYS A 51 -8.99 -4.76 8.16
C CYS A 51 -7.53 -4.32 7.91
N LYS A 52 -6.59 -5.10 8.42
CA LYS A 52 -5.15 -4.88 8.25
C LYS A 52 -4.63 -5.66 7.05
N CYS A 53 -3.95 -5.01 6.12
CA CYS A 53 -3.24 -5.72 5.06
C CYS A 53 -2.08 -6.53 5.67
N PRO A 54 -1.80 -7.74 5.14
CA PRO A 54 -0.57 -8.46 5.44
C PRO A 54 0.67 -7.59 5.21
N SER A 55 1.79 -7.91 5.88
CA SER A 55 3.03 -7.11 5.79
C SER A 55 3.66 -7.02 4.40
N TYR A 56 3.23 -7.88 3.48
CA TYR A 56 3.70 -7.94 2.10
C TYR A 56 2.73 -7.25 1.11
N LEU A 57 1.64 -6.66 1.60
CA LEU A 57 0.66 -5.92 0.78
C LEU A 57 0.49 -4.49 1.29
N TYR A 58 0.18 -3.58 0.37
CA TYR A 58 -0.13 -2.19 0.62
C TYR A 58 -1.64 -1.95 0.46
N CYS A 59 -2.22 -1.17 1.37
CA CYS A 59 -3.58 -0.67 1.21
C CYS A 59 -3.58 0.49 0.21
N ARG A 60 -3.99 0.23 -1.03
CA ARG A 60 -3.79 1.11 -2.20
C ARG A 60 -5.10 1.53 -2.84
N SER A 61 -5.19 2.79 -3.26
CA SER A 61 -6.26 3.31 -4.11
C SER A 61 -5.72 4.14 -5.29
N GLN A 62 -6.58 4.47 -6.25
CA GLN A 62 -6.25 5.38 -7.36
C GLN A 62 -6.17 6.86 -6.90
N GLY A 63 -6.70 7.16 -5.71
CA GLY A 63 -6.68 8.49 -5.11
C GLY A 63 -7.38 8.51 -3.74
N LYS A 64 -7.40 9.68 -3.11
CA LYS A 64 -7.92 9.88 -1.74
C LYS A 64 -9.38 9.47 -1.55
N TYR A 65 -10.21 9.67 -2.58
CA TYR A 65 -11.66 9.51 -2.52
C TYR A 65 -12.17 8.18 -3.10
N TYR A 66 -11.28 7.20 -3.29
CA TYR A 66 -11.63 5.88 -3.81
C TYR A 66 -11.48 4.81 -2.72
N ASN A 67 -12.13 3.68 -2.95
CA ASN A 67 -11.87 2.46 -2.18
C ASN A 67 -10.40 2.07 -2.32
N ALA A 68 -9.80 1.69 -1.20
CA ALA A 68 -8.46 1.13 -1.17
C ALA A 68 -8.52 -0.38 -0.95
N VAL A 69 -7.63 -1.10 -1.63
CA VAL A 69 -7.53 -2.57 -1.58
C VAL A 69 -6.12 -3.02 -1.22
N CYS A 70 -5.98 -4.20 -0.61
CA CYS A 70 -4.65 -4.76 -0.35
C CYS A 70 -4.03 -5.31 -1.64
N SER A 71 -2.95 -4.70 -2.12
CA SER A 71 -2.25 -5.09 -3.35
C SER A 71 -0.74 -5.12 -3.16
N ILE A 72 -0.02 -5.80 -4.06
CA ILE A 72 1.45 -5.90 -4.00
C ILE A 72 2.15 -4.62 -4.49
N THR A 73 1.43 -3.71 -5.13
CA THR A 73 2.03 -2.54 -5.77
C THR A 73 2.22 -1.40 -4.76
N ASP A 74 3.39 -0.80 -4.79
CA ASP A 74 3.81 0.35 -3.99
C ASP A 74 3.59 1.69 -4.72
N SER A 75 2.79 1.73 -5.79
CA SER A 75 2.52 2.95 -6.57
C SER A 75 1.09 3.45 -6.42
N GLY A 76 0.90 4.76 -6.65
CA GLY A 76 -0.41 5.42 -6.50
C GLY A 76 -0.64 5.91 -5.07
N TYR A 77 -1.90 5.92 -4.63
CA TYR A 77 -2.27 6.43 -3.31
C TYR A 77 -2.24 5.29 -2.28
N ILE A 78 -1.29 5.35 -1.35
CA ILE A 78 -1.10 4.34 -0.31
C ILE A 78 -1.64 4.87 1.01
N TRP A 79 -2.53 4.10 1.62
CA TRP A 79 -2.95 4.31 2.99
C TRP A 79 -1.99 3.60 3.93
N SER A 80 -1.24 4.38 4.69
CA SER A 80 -0.34 3.88 5.71
C SER A 80 -1.14 3.29 6.86
N GLN A 81 -1.25 1.97 6.86
CA GLN A 81 -1.65 1.21 8.03
C GLN A 81 -0.40 1.09 8.89
N GLU A 82 -0.17 2.05 9.79
CA GLU A 82 0.90 1.94 10.79
C GLU A 82 0.85 0.52 11.35
N ARG A 83 1.92 -0.24 11.13
CA ARG A 83 1.92 -1.63 11.57
C ARG A 83 1.81 -1.55 13.09
N ALA A 84 0.78 -2.14 13.66
CA ALA A 84 0.97 -2.90 14.90
C ALA A 84 1.96 -4.05 14.57
N PHE A 85 3.24 -3.71 14.38
CA PHE A 85 4.41 -4.57 14.47
C PHE A 85 4.96 -4.11 15.81
N GLU A 86 4.81 -4.83 16.92
CA GLU A 86 5.62 -5.99 17.28
C GLU A 86 5.04 -6.64 18.56
N LEU A 87 4.08 -7.57 18.48
CA LEU A 87 3.73 -8.37 19.68
C LEU A 87 3.56 -9.87 19.44
N THR A 88 3.68 -10.36 18.21
CA THR A 88 3.50 -11.81 17.92
C THR A 88 4.70 -12.51 17.29
N ARG A 89 5.82 -11.81 17.02
CA ARG A 89 7.07 -12.45 16.54
C ARG A 89 8.10 -12.75 17.64
N SER A 90 7.73 -12.56 18.93
CA SER A 90 8.58 -12.88 20.10
C SER A 90 7.99 -13.99 20.99
N LYS A 91 7.23 -14.93 20.42
CA LYS A 91 6.87 -16.19 21.07
C LYS A 91 7.06 -17.34 20.11
N LYS A 92 8.31 -17.66 19.79
CA LYS A 92 8.72 -19.02 19.47
C LYS A 92 10.20 -19.21 19.76
#